data_AF-A0A445MSL8-F1
#
_entry.id   AF-A0A445MSL8-F1
#
_cell.length_a   1.000
_cell.length_b   1.000
_cell.length_c   1.000
_cell.angle_alpha   90.00
_cell.angle_beta   90.00
_cell.angle_gamma   90.00
#
_symmetry.space_group_name_H-M   'P 1'
#
loop_
_entity.id
_entity.type
_entity.pdbx_description
1 polymer ?
#
loop_
_entity_poly.entity_id
_entity_poly.type
_entity_poly.pdbx_seq_one_letter_code
_entity_poly.pdbx_strand_id
1 'polypeptide(L)'
;MSWADTFEVADSSWSAYQAAMDLTVDHGLQIWDALIMAVSAENRCRILLSEDLQSGFIWRGVTVVNPFTRPSSPLLNNILKK
;
A
#
# COMPACT_ATOMS: atom_id res chain seq x y z
N MET A 1 -16.98 6.54 17.52
CA MET A 1 -16.46 6.28 16.16
C MET A 1 -15.11 5.56 16.27
N SER A 2 -15.01 4.41 16.95
CA SER A 2 -13.67 3.89 17.33
C SER A 2 -12.88 3.24 16.19
N TRP A 3 -13.51 2.93 15.05
CA TRP A 3 -12.83 2.29 13.92
C TRP A 3 -11.80 3.22 13.26
N ALA A 4 -12.08 4.52 13.20
CA ALA A 4 -11.21 5.51 12.58
C ALA A 4 -9.99 5.87 13.45
N ASP A 5 -10.09 5.66 14.77
CA ASP A 5 -9.03 5.98 15.74
C ASP A 5 -8.17 4.75 16.10
N THR A 6 -8.42 3.58 15.48
CA THR A 6 -7.70 2.33 15.79
C THR A 6 -6.29 2.32 15.22
N PHE A 7 -6.07 3.00 14.09
CA PHE A 7 -4.79 3.08 13.41
C PHE A 7 -4.45 4.53 13.10
N GLU A 8 -3.16 4.81 13.00
CA GLU A 8 -2.67 6.11 12.55
C GLU A 8 -3.10 6.38 11.10
N VAL A 9 -3.56 7.59 10.83
CA VAL A 9 -3.94 8.04 9.49
C VAL A 9 -2.83 8.92 8.96
N ALA A 10 -2.26 8.53 7.82
CA ALA A 10 -1.26 9.33 7.12
C ALA A 10 -1.93 10.30 6.15
N ASP A 11 -1.49 11.56 6.18
CA ASP A 11 -1.94 12.59 5.24
C ASP A 11 -1.36 12.38 3.83
N SER A 12 -2.08 12.89 2.82
CA SER A 12 -1.58 12.95 1.46
C SER A 12 -0.74 14.21 1.26
N SER A 13 0.58 14.07 1.37
CA SER A 13 1.53 15.16 1.14
C SER A 13 1.62 15.52 -0.35
N TRP A 14 2.16 16.72 -0.63
CA TRP A 14 2.44 17.12 -2.01
C TRP A 14 3.48 16.22 -2.69
N SER A 15 4.51 15.78 -1.96
CA SER A 15 5.51 14.83 -2.46
C SER A 15 4.91 13.48 -2.82
N ALA A 16 3.99 12.97 -2.00
CA ALA A 16 3.26 11.75 -2.30
C ALA A 16 2.39 11.90 -3.56
N TYR A 17 1.72 13.04 -3.72
CA TYR A 17 0.91 13.31 -4.92
C TYR A 17 1.76 13.35 -6.19
N GLN A 18 2.92 14.02 -6.17
CA GLN A 18 3.83 14.04 -7.31
C GLN A 18 4.31 12.62 -7.67
N ALA A 19 4.69 11.83 -6.67
CA ALA A 19 5.11 10.45 -6.89
C ALA A 19 3.97 9.54 -7.38
N ALA A 20 2.73 9.84 -6.99
CA ALA A 20 1.54 9.15 -7.49
C ALA A 20 1.30 9.44 -8.98
N MET A 21 1.52 10.68 -9.42
CA MET A 21 1.43 11.04 -10.85
C MET A 21 2.46 10.29 -11.68
N ASP A 22 3.72 10.21 -11.20
CA ASP A 22 4.76 9.40 -11.84
C ASP A 22 4.32 7.93 -11.93
N LEU A 23 3.80 7.38 -10.83
CA LEU A 23 3.35 6.00 -10.75
C LEU A 23 2.14 5.70 -11.66
N THR A 24 1.21 6.64 -11.83
CA THR A 24 0.10 6.54 -12.79
C THR A 24 0.62 6.50 -14.23
N VAL A 25 1.62 7.31 -14.58
CA VAL A 25 2.20 7.32 -15.93
C VAL A 25 3.01 6.07 -16.19
N ASP A 26 3.89 5.68 -15.26
CA ASP A 26 4.86 4.60 -15.44
C ASP A 26 4.23 3.21 -15.34
N HIS A 27 3.18 3.06 -14.52
CA HIS A 27 2.56 1.76 -14.21
C HIS A 27 1.07 1.67 -14.54
N GLY A 28 0.46 2.74 -15.07
CA GLY A 28 -0.95 2.75 -15.47
C GLY A 28 -1.94 2.62 -14.31
N LEU A 29 -1.49 2.84 -13.06
CA LEU A 29 -2.36 2.78 -11.89
C LEU A 29 -3.35 3.95 -11.89
N GLN A 30 -4.59 3.69 -11.45
CA GLN A 30 -5.55 4.75 -11.18
C GLN A 30 -4.97 5.70 -10.12
N ILE A 31 -5.24 7.00 -10.25
CA ILE A 31 -4.57 8.02 -9.43
C ILE A 31 -4.71 7.80 -7.92
N TRP A 32 -5.86 7.31 -7.45
CA TRP A 32 -6.07 7.06 -6.03
C TRP A 32 -5.30 5.85 -5.52
N ASP A 33 -5.23 4.78 -6.31
CA ASP A 33 -4.40 3.62 -6.03
C ASP A 33 -2.92 4.00 -5.98
N ALA A 34 -2.50 4.82 -6.94
CA ALA A 34 -1.14 5.33 -7.02
C ALA A 34 -0.81 6.20 -5.80
N LEU A 35 -1.75 7.04 -5.35
CA LEU A 35 -1.57 7.89 -4.17
C LEU A 35 -1.47 7.06 -2.88
N ILE A 36 -2.30 6.05 -2.71
CA ILE A 36 -2.22 5.14 -1.55
C ILE A 36 -0.86 4.43 -1.52
N MET A 37 -0.36 3.97 -2.67
CA MET A 37 0.97 3.35 -2.78
C MET A 37 2.09 4.37 -2.45
N ALA A 38 1.97 5.60 -2.94
CA ALA A 38 2.91 6.67 -2.68
C ALA A 38 2.99 7.05 -1.19
N VAL A 39 1.85 7.28 -0.56
CA VAL A 39 1.75 7.59 0.89
C VAL A 39 2.28 6.44 1.73
N SER A 40 1.99 5.19 1.35
CA SER A 40 2.52 4.00 2.02
C SER A 40 4.04 3.96 2.00
N ALA A 41 4.65 4.26 0.84
CA ALA A 41 6.10 4.29 0.71
C ALA A 41 6.74 5.45 1.49
N GLU A 42 6.12 6.64 1.44
CA GLU A 42 6.57 7.83 2.18
C GLU A 42 6.61 7.57 3.70
N ASN A 43 5.60 6.86 4.22
CA ASN A 43 5.49 6.50 5.64
C ASN A 43 6.24 5.21 6.00
N ARG A 44 7.11 4.71 5.10
CA ARG A 44 7.97 3.54 5.32
C ARG A 44 7.21 2.25 5.62
N CYS A 45 5.98 2.13 5.15
CA CYS A 45 5.27 0.86 5.16
C CYS A 45 6.05 -0.16 4.32
N ARG A 46 6.06 -1.42 4.75
CA ARG A 46 6.65 -2.51 3.96
C ARG A 46 5.60 -3.32 3.21
N ILE A 47 4.35 -3.24 3.66
CA ILE A 47 3.23 -3.97 3.09
C ILE A 47 2.06 -3.01 2.94
N LEU A 48 1.43 -3.07 1.76
CA LEU A 48 0.11 -2.50 1.50
C LEU A 48 -0.89 -3.65 1.37
N LEU A 49 -1.87 -3.71 2.28
CA LEU A 49 -2.95 -4.69 2.19
C LEU A 49 -4.02 -4.19 1.23
N SER A 50 -4.27 -4.93 0.15
CA SER A 50 -5.32 -4.58 -0.81
C SER A 50 -5.82 -5.82 -1.55
N GLU A 51 -7.13 -5.92 -1.70
CA GLU A 51 -7.78 -6.97 -2.50
C GLU A 51 -7.71 -6.66 -3.99
N ASP A 52 -7.92 -5.41 -4.36
CA ASP A 52 -8.08 -4.95 -5.74
C ASP A 52 -6.74 -4.67 -6.44
N LEU A 53 -5.71 -4.28 -5.68
CA LEU A 53 -4.38 -4.07 -6.26
C LEU A 53 -3.70 -5.40 -6.59
N GLN A 54 -2.84 -5.35 -7.60
CA GLN A 54 -2.07 -6.51 -8.03
C GLN A 54 -1.14 -6.99 -6.91
N SER A 55 -1.52 -8.08 -6.24
CA SER A 55 -0.72 -8.71 -5.20
C SER A 55 0.66 -9.11 -5.74
N GLY A 56 1.71 -8.81 -4.98
CA GLY A 56 3.10 -8.99 -5.37
C GLY A 56 3.72 -7.81 -6.11
N PHE A 57 2.95 -6.76 -6.45
CA PHE A 57 3.53 -5.51 -6.95
C PHE A 57 4.42 -4.86 -5.88
N ILE A 58 5.59 -4.38 -6.28
CA ILE A 58 6.58 -3.77 -5.38
C ILE A 58 6.96 -2.41 -5.94
N TRP A 59 6.85 -1.38 -5.10
CA TRP A 59 7.33 -0.05 -5.45
C TRP A 59 7.89 0.67 -4.23
N ARG A 60 9.09 1.23 -4.38
CA ARG A 60 9.88 1.90 -3.31
C ARG A 60 9.91 1.13 -1.97
N GLY A 61 9.98 -0.20 -2.05
CA GLY A 61 10.08 -1.09 -0.88
C GLY A 61 8.75 -1.46 -0.20
N VAL A 62 7.61 -0.96 -0.71
CA VAL A 62 6.27 -1.41 -0.32
C VAL A 62 5.87 -2.57 -1.22
N THR A 63 5.42 -3.67 -0.62
CA THR A 63 4.85 -4.81 -1.35
C THR A 63 3.33 -4.86 -1.17
N VAL A 64 2.59 -4.91 -2.27
CA VAL A 64 1.14 -5.16 -2.23
C VAL A 64 0.89 -6.62 -1.87
N VAL A 65 0.04 -6.84 -0.88
CA VAL A 65 -0.36 -8.19 -0.44
C VAL A 65 -1.86 -8.26 -0.32
N ASN A 66 -2.48 -9.17 -1.07
CA ASN A 66 -3.89 -9.48 -0.89
C ASN A 66 -4.07 -10.43 0.30
N PRO A 67 -4.76 -10.01 1.38
CA PRO A 67 -4.89 -10.80 2.61
C PRO A 67 -5.81 -12.03 2.47
N PHE A 68 -6.60 -12.10 1.40
CA PHE A 68 -7.56 -13.18 1.15
C PHE A 68 -7.01 -14.28 0.23
N THR A 69 -5.79 -14.11 -0.30
CA THR A 69 -5.13 -15.10 -1.16
C THR A 69 -4.90 -16.44 -0.43
N ARG A 70 -5.05 -17.55 -1.18
CA ARG A 70 -4.75 -18.91 -0.71
C ARG A 70 -3.80 -19.60 -1.71
N PRO A 71 -2.61 -20.06 -1.28
CA PRO A 71 -2.05 -19.95 0.07
C PRO A 71 -1.76 -18.48 0.46
N SER A 72 -1.80 -18.18 1.76
CA SER A 72 -1.54 -16.83 2.26
C SER A 72 -0.09 -16.41 2.00
N SER A 73 0.12 -15.11 1.76
CA SER A 73 1.45 -14.56 1.53
C SER A 73 2.40 -14.85 2.70
N PRO A 74 3.63 -15.34 2.44
CA PRO A 74 4.64 -15.54 3.49
C PRO A 74 4.95 -14.27 4.29
N LEU A 75 4.90 -13.10 3.65
CA LEU A 75 5.12 -11.81 4.31
C LEU A 75 4.06 -11.53 5.37
N LEU A 76 2.78 -11.77 5.04
CA LEU A 76 1.67 -11.58 5.97
C LEU A 76 1.73 -12.60 7.11
N ASN A 77 2.02 -13.86 6.80
CA ASN A 77 2.17 -14.90 7.81
C ASN A 77 3.26 -14.58 8.85
N ASN A 78 4.36 -13.95 8.43
CA ASN A 78 5.44 -13.56 9.34
C ASN A 78 5.03 -12.44 10.31
N ILE A 79 4.12 -11.56 9.91
CA ILE A 79 3.62 -10.46 10.76
C ILE A 79 2.58 -10.98 11.75
N LEU A 80 1.68 -11.87 11.30
CA LEU A 80 0.60 -12.41 12.14
C LEU A 80 1.08 -13.43 13.19
N LYS A 81 2.27 -14.00 13.03
CA LYS A 81 2.85 -14.98 13.97
C LYS A 81 3.52 -14.34 15.20
N LYS A 82 3.50 -13.02 15.30
CA LYS A 82 4.12 -12.26 16.39
C LYS A 82 3.08 -11.88 17.44
#